data_AF-A0A1L5BR43-F1
#
_entry.id   AF-A0A1L5BR43-F1
#
_cell.length_a   1.000
_cell.length_b   1.000
_cell.length_c   1.000
_cell.angle_alpha   90.00
_cell.angle_beta   90.00
_cell.angle_gamma   90.00
#
_symmetry.space_group_name_H-M   'P 1'
#
loop_
_entity.id
_entity.type
_entity.pdbx_description
1 polymer ?
#
loop_
_entity_poly.entity_id
_entity_poly.type
_entity_poly.pdbx_seq_one_letter_code
_entity_poly.pdbx_strand_id
1 'polypeptide(L)'
;MTGISPTDSVMAIRNAILQKNAALRDVAQTGNVGAGSAVGTNGATAPGGFTDALKSALEQVNGLQNQAGEAAASFERGETTDIAGVMLAKQQASVSFEATLQVRNKLLSAYKDIMSMPV
;
A
#
# COMPACT_ATOMS: atom_id res chain seq x y z
N MET A 1 9.79 -9.74 -57.90
CA MET A 1 9.10 -8.80 -57.00
C MET A 1 8.41 -9.63 -55.95
N THR A 2 9.11 -9.86 -54.83
CA THR A 2 8.86 -10.90 -53.82
C THR A 2 7.68 -10.54 -52.91
N GLY A 3 6.70 -11.45 -52.85
CA GLY A 3 5.53 -11.33 -52.00
C GLY A 3 5.89 -11.44 -50.52
N ILE A 4 5.31 -10.56 -49.72
CA ILE A 4 5.43 -10.54 -48.26
C ILE A 4 4.52 -11.66 -47.75
N SER A 5 5.11 -12.81 -47.40
CA SER A 5 4.36 -13.94 -46.89
C SER A 5 3.72 -13.60 -45.53
N PRO A 6 2.41 -13.84 -45.33
CA PRO A 6 1.73 -13.57 -44.06
C PRO A 6 2.37 -14.26 -42.86
N THR A 7 3.07 -15.39 -43.08
CA THR A 7 3.79 -16.18 -42.09
C THR A 7 5.03 -15.48 -41.50
N ASP A 8 5.74 -14.66 -42.28
CA ASP A 8 6.88 -13.86 -41.81
C ASP A 8 6.41 -12.75 -40.85
N SER A 9 5.26 -12.14 -41.14
CA SER A 9 4.63 -11.13 -40.29
C SER A 9 4.23 -11.69 -38.93
N VAL A 10 3.79 -12.96 -38.85
CA VAL A 10 3.42 -13.58 -37.56
C VAL A 10 4.64 -13.94 -36.71
N MET A 11 5.77 -14.33 -37.33
CA MET A 11 7.04 -14.51 -36.60
C MET A 11 7.62 -13.18 -36.12
N ALA A 12 7.52 -12.12 -36.94
CA ALA A 12 7.93 -10.77 -36.55
C ALA A 12 7.09 -10.22 -35.38
N ILE A 13 5.76 -10.44 -35.40
CA ILE A 13 4.85 -10.04 -34.32
C ILE A 13 5.11 -10.85 -33.04
N ARG A 14 5.32 -12.16 -33.15
CA ARG A 14 5.65 -13.00 -31.99
C ARG A 14 6.95 -12.55 -31.32
N ASN A 15 7.95 -12.15 -32.11
CA ASN A 15 9.21 -11.64 -31.59
C ASN A 15 9.04 -10.24 -30.95
N ALA A 16 8.24 -9.36 -31.55
CA ALA A 16 7.96 -8.03 -31.01
C ALA A 16 7.21 -8.07 -29.67
N ILE A 17 6.29 -9.03 -29.48
CA ILE A 17 5.55 -9.22 -28.22
C ILE A 17 6.50 -9.67 -27.10
N LEU A 18 7.45 -10.57 -27.40
CA LEU A 18 8.43 -11.02 -26.42
C LEU A 18 9.41 -9.90 -26.03
N GLN A 19 9.83 -9.08 -26.99
CA GLN A 19 10.72 -7.94 -26.74
C GLN A 19 10.04 -6.83 -25.93
N LYS A 20 8.75 -6.57 -26.19
CA LYS A 20 7.95 -5.60 -25.44
C LYS A 20 7.74 -6.02 -23.97
N ASN A 21 7.52 -7.32 -23.73
CA ASN A 21 7.38 -7.83 -22.37
C ASN A 21 8.70 -7.83 -21.59
N ALA A 22 9.86 -8.00 -22.25
CA ALA A 22 11.16 -7.91 -21.60
C ALA A 22 11.48 -6.47 -21.13
N ALA A 23 11.21 -5.47 -21.96
CA ALA A 23 11.42 -4.06 -21.61
C ALA A 23 10.53 -3.60 -20.44
N LEU A 24 9.30 -4.11 -20.34
CA LEU A 24 8.40 -3.82 -19.23
C LEU A 24 8.86 -4.45 -17.90
N ARG A 25 9.55 -5.60 -17.95
CA ARG A 25 10.16 -6.22 -16.75
C ARG A 25 11.38 -5.45 -16.25
N ASP A 26 12.17 -4.90 -17.17
CA ASP A 26 13.31 -4.04 -16.82
C ASP A 26 12.85 -2.73 -16.17
N VAL A 27 11.78 -2.10 -16.65
CA VAL A 27 11.21 -0.90 -15.99
C VAL A 27 10.62 -1.23 -14.61
N ALA A 28 10.02 -2.41 -14.42
CA ALA A 28 9.54 -2.85 -13.12
C ALA A 28 10.67 -3.20 -12.12
N GLN A 29 11.85 -3.58 -12.61
CA GLN A 29 13.03 -3.89 -11.78
C GLN A 29 13.93 -2.66 -11.54
N THR A 30 13.99 -1.74 -12.51
CA THR A 30 14.81 -0.52 -12.49
C THR A 30 14.07 0.68 -11.86
N GLY A 31 12.75 0.59 -11.64
CA GLY A 31 11.98 1.52 -10.79
C GLY A 31 12.33 1.48 -9.30
N ASN A 32 13.29 0.65 -8.88
CA ASN A 32 13.71 0.49 -7.48
C ASN A 32 15.21 0.78 -7.22
N VAL A 33 15.89 1.49 -8.13
CA VAL A 33 17.30 1.91 -7.97
C VAL A 33 17.49 3.40 -8.29
N GLY A 34 16.89 4.24 -7.44
CA GLY A 34 17.17 5.66 -7.29
C GLY A 34 17.57 5.95 -5.85
N ALA A 35 18.53 5.17 -5.33
CA ALA A 35 19.11 5.31 -4.00
C ALA A 35 20.08 6.52 -3.98
N GLY A 36 19.57 7.64 -3.49
CA GLY A 36 20.36 8.77 -3.00
C GLY A 36 20.04 9.03 -1.54
N SER A 37 21.00 8.70 -0.67
CA SER A 37 21.19 9.25 0.68
C SER A 37 20.34 8.68 1.83
N ALA A 38 20.99 7.75 2.54
CA ALA A 38 21.02 7.64 4.00
C ALA A 38 19.70 7.42 4.75
N VAL A 39 19.28 6.16 4.86
CA VAL A 39 18.85 5.61 6.15
C VAL A 39 19.50 4.24 6.31
N GLY A 40 20.72 4.26 6.83
CA GLY A 40 21.24 3.11 7.57
C GLY A 40 20.47 3.03 8.87
N THR A 41 19.43 2.20 8.91
CA THR A 41 18.92 1.63 10.15
C THR A 41 18.89 0.12 10.02
N ASN A 42 20.10 -0.45 9.91
CA ASN A 42 20.47 -1.55 10.80
C ASN A 42 20.48 -1.01 12.24
N GLY A 43 19.32 -0.61 12.73
CA GLY A 43 19.07 -0.41 14.15
C GLY A 43 18.44 -1.70 14.59
N ALA A 44 19.15 -2.47 15.41
CA ALA A 44 18.53 -3.46 16.26
C ALA A 44 17.19 -2.89 16.73
N THR A 45 16.09 -3.59 16.46
CA THR A 45 14.76 -3.21 16.95
C THR A 45 14.90 -2.96 18.44
N ALA A 46 15.01 -1.69 18.81
CA ALA A 46 14.99 -1.30 20.18
C ALA A 46 13.64 -1.81 20.72
N PRO A 47 13.58 -2.34 21.95
CA PRO A 47 12.36 -2.90 22.53
C PRO A 47 11.17 -1.93 22.69
N GLY A 48 11.17 -0.76 22.02
CA GLY A 48 10.05 0.19 21.90
C GLY A 48 9.54 0.46 20.48
N GLY A 49 10.29 0.14 19.41
CA GLY A 49 9.97 0.63 18.05
C GLY A 49 8.64 0.12 17.47
N PHE A 50 8.26 -1.12 17.82
CA PHE A 50 6.98 -1.68 17.39
C PHE A 50 5.79 -1.04 18.12
N THR A 51 5.90 -0.85 19.44
CA THR A 51 4.86 -0.25 20.28
C THR A 51 4.62 1.21 19.87
N ASP A 52 5.70 1.93 19.56
CA ASP A 52 5.63 3.30 19.04
C ASP A 52 5.00 3.35 17.65
N ALA A 53 5.34 2.42 16.76
CA ALA A 53 4.70 2.30 15.44
C ALA A 53 3.19 1.99 15.56
N LEU A 54 2.80 1.10 16.48
CA LEU A 54 1.40 0.79 16.75
C LEU A 54 0.66 2.01 17.32
N LYS A 55 1.27 2.73 18.26
CA LYS A 55 0.71 3.96 18.81
C LYS A 55 0.50 5.00 17.72
N SER A 56 1.50 5.22 16.86
CA SER A 56 1.39 6.15 15.73
C SER A 56 0.30 5.71 14.73
N ALA A 57 0.16 4.42 14.46
CA ALA A 57 -0.92 3.91 13.60
C ALA A 57 -2.31 4.17 14.21
N LEU A 58 -2.47 3.98 15.53
CA LEU A 58 -3.72 4.30 16.24
C LEU A 58 -4.05 5.80 16.19
N GLU A 59 -3.05 6.65 16.40
CA GLU A 59 -3.18 8.11 16.29
C GLU A 59 -3.57 8.53 14.86
N GLN A 60 -2.97 7.92 13.83
CA GLN A 60 -3.33 8.15 12.43
C GLN A 60 -4.78 7.75 12.13
N VAL A 61 -5.22 6.57 12.61
CA VAL A 61 -6.60 6.13 12.42
C VAL A 61 -7.60 7.05 13.14
N ASN A 62 -7.23 7.59 14.31
CA ASN A 62 -8.05 8.59 14.98
C ASN A 62 -8.14 9.88 14.15
N GLY A 63 -7.01 10.35 13.60
CA GLY A 63 -6.97 11.50 12.70
C GLY A 63 -7.84 11.32 11.47
N LEU A 64 -7.77 10.16 10.82
CA LEU A 64 -8.60 9.84 9.65
C LEU A 64 -10.10 9.80 9.98
N GLN A 65 -10.47 9.26 11.14
CA GLN A 65 -11.86 9.26 11.60
C GLN A 65 -12.38 10.68 11.84
N ASN A 66 -11.58 11.54 12.49
CA ASN A 66 -11.95 12.94 12.72
C ASN A 66 -12.11 13.68 11.39
N GLN A 67 -11.16 13.50 10.46
CA GLN A 67 -11.21 14.14 9.15
C GLN A 67 -12.43 13.68 8.34
N ALA A 68 -12.76 12.38 8.36
CA ALA A 68 -13.96 11.86 7.71
C ALA A 68 -15.26 12.39 8.34
N GLY A 69 -15.27 12.58 9.66
CA GLY A 69 -16.39 13.19 10.39
C GLY A 69 -16.56 14.67 10.07
N GLU A 70 -15.46 15.43 10.03
CA GLU A 70 -15.46 16.84 9.68
C GLU A 70 -15.88 17.03 8.22
N ALA A 71 -15.33 16.24 7.29
CA ALA A 71 -15.73 16.30 5.88
C ALA A 71 -17.24 16.03 5.71
N ALA A 72 -17.78 15.04 6.42
CA ALA A 72 -19.21 14.76 6.40
C ALA A 72 -20.04 15.91 6.97
N ALA A 73 -19.64 16.46 8.12
CA ALA A 73 -20.33 17.59 8.74
C ALA A 73 -20.31 18.85 7.83
N SER A 74 -19.17 19.15 7.22
CA SER A 74 -19.04 20.27 6.28
C SER A 74 -19.93 20.09 5.04
N PHE A 75 -20.09 18.85 4.56
CA PHE A 75 -21.01 18.55 3.46
C PHE A 75 -22.48 18.68 3.88
N GLU A 76 -22.84 18.16 5.05
CA GLU A 76 -24.20 18.28 5.62
C GLU A 76 -24.61 19.75 5.87
N ARG A 77 -23.64 20.61 6.24
CA ARG A 77 -23.83 22.06 6.39
C ARG A 77 -23.84 22.83 5.06
N GLY A 78 -23.50 22.18 3.94
CA GLY A 78 -23.39 22.81 2.63
C GLY A 78 -22.15 23.70 2.45
N GLU A 79 -21.17 23.61 3.35
CA GLU A 79 -19.89 24.32 3.25
C GLU A 79 -19.00 23.71 2.14
N THR A 80 -19.19 22.43 1.84
CA THR A 80 -18.59 21.74 0.69
C THR A 80 -19.63 20.99 -0.10
N THR A 81 -19.47 20.96 -1.43
CA THR A 81 -20.33 20.16 -2.34
C THR A 81 -19.65 18.87 -2.77
N ASP A 82 -18.42 18.63 -2.31
CA ASP A 82 -17.60 17.50 -2.75
C ASP A 82 -17.95 16.22 -1.99
N ILE A 83 -19.00 15.55 -2.44
CA ILE A 83 -19.39 14.25 -1.91
C ILE A 83 -18.32 13.16 -2.18
N ALA A 84 -17.56 13.29 -3.26
CA ALA A 84 -16.53 12.31 -3.62
C ALA A 84 -15.38 12.34 -2.61
N GLY A 85 -14.92 13.53 -2.20
CA GLY A 85 -13.94 13.71 -1.14
C GLY A 85 -14.41 13.16 0.21
N VAL A 86 -15.67 13.41 0.59
CA VAL A 86 -16.26 12.87 1.83
C VAL A 86 -16.27 11.35 1.82
N MET A 87 -16.73 10.75 0.72
CA MET A 87 -16.80 9.29 0.58
C MET A 87 -15.40 8.67 0.59
N LEU A 88 -14.43 9.31 -0.07
CA LEU A 88 -13.04 8.86 -0.06
C LEU A 88 -12.44 8.90 1.35
N ALA A 89 -12.65 9.99 2.10
CA ALA A 89 -12.19 10.12 3.47
C ALA A 89 -12.81 9.05 4.38
N LYS A 90 -14.11 8.79 4.24
CA LYS A 90 -14.81 7.69 4.94
C LYS A 90 -14.19 6.34 4.62
N GLN A 91 -13.98 6.05 3.34
CA GLN A 91 -13.43 4.76 2.89
C GLN A 91 -12.01 4.56 3.39
N GLN A 92 -11.19 5.60 3.35
CA GLN A 92 -9.82 5.59 3.88
C GLN A 92 -9.83 5.31 5.39
N ALA A 93 -10.66 6.01 6.17
CA ALA A 93 -10.79 5.76 7.60
C ALA A 93 -11.21 4.31 7.91
N SER A 94 -12.17 3.75 7.16
CA SER A 94 -12.62 2.36 7.33
C SER A 94 -11.52 1.35 7.05
N VAL A 95 -10.81 1.47 5.92
CA VAL A 95 -9.74 0.54 5.53
C VAL A 95 -8.57 0.63 6.53
N SER A 96 -8.18 1.83 6.95
CA SER A 96 -7.11 2.01 7.94
C SER A 96 -7.49 1.47 9.32
N PHE A 97 -8.75 1.59 9.73
CA PHE A 97 -9.25 0.98 10.96
C PHE A 97 -9.21 -0.55 10.91
N GLU A 98 -9.65 -1.14 9.80
CA GLU A 98 -9.62 -2.59 9.60
C GLU A 98 -8.18 -3.14 9.63
N ALA A 99 -7.25 -2.46 8.97
CA ALA A 99 -5.83 -2.80 9.03
C ALA A 99 -5.30 -2.77 10.47
N THR A 100 -5.68 -1.77 11.26
CA THR A 100 -5.27 -1.65 12.67
C THR A 100 -5.84 -2.76 13.54
N LEU A 101 -7.09 -3.17 13.30
CA LEU A 101 -7.71 -4.33 13.94
C LEU A 101 -6.93 -5.62 13.65
N GLN A 102 -6.48 -5.82 12.42
CA GLN A 102 -5.66 -6.99 12.07
C GLN A 102 -4.35 -7.02 12.84
N VAL A 103 -3.66 -5.87 12.95
CA VAL A 103 -2.43 -5.75 13.74
C VAL A 103 -2.71 -6.04 15.21
N ARG A 104 -3.76 -5.44 15.79
CA ARG A 104 -4.18 -5.70 17.18
C ARG A 104 -4.41 -7.19 17.43
N ASN A 105 -5.16 -7.85 16.55
CA ASN A 105 -5.48 -9.27 16.68
C ASN A 105 -4.20 -10.13 16.60
N LYS A 106 -3.29 -9.80 15.67
CA LYS A 106 -2.01 -10.49 15.54
C LYS A 106 -1.15 -10.38 16.81
N LEU A 107 -1.19 -9.23 17.47
CA LEU A 107 -0.46 -9.01 18.72
C LEU A 107 -1.05 -9.78 19.89
N LEU A 108 -2.38 -9.80 20.01
CA LEU A 108 -3.05 -10.60 21.03
C LEU A 108 -2.73 -12.09 20.85
N SER A 109 -2.70 -12.58 19.61
CA SER A 109 -2.28 -13.95 19.31
C SER A 109 -0.82 -14.19 19.68
N ALA A 110 0.11 -13.31 19.29
CA ALA A 110 1.52 -13.47 19.63
C ALA A 110 1.77 -13.48 21.15
N TYR A 111 1.07 -12.64 21.91
CA TYR A 111 1.12 -12.67 23.36
C TYR A 111 0.59 -14.00 23.93
N LYS A 112 -0.56 -14.47 23.41
CA LYS A 112 -1.15 -15.75 23.80
C LYS A 112 -0.22 -16.93 23.47
N ASP A 113 0.46 -16.90 22.33
CA ASP A 113 1.40 -17.94 21.89
C ASP A 113 2.61 -18.02 22.82
N ILE A 114 3.20 -16.88 23.21
CA ILE A 114 4.29 -16.83 24.20
C ILE A 114 3.84 -17.43 25.54
N MET A 115 2.62 -17.11 25.99
CA MET A 115 2.09 -17.59 27.27
C MET A 115 1.71 -19.09 27.23
N SER A 116 1.46 -19.63 26.04
CA SER A 116 1.04 -21.02 25.82
C SER A 116 2.22 -21.94 25.46
N MET A 117 3.43 -21.41 25.30
CA MET A 117 4.63 -22.24 25.20
C MET A 117 4.86 -22.95 26.54
N PRO A 118 4.90 -24.31 26.56
CA PRO A 118 5.37 -25.03 27.72
C PRO A 118 6.84 -24.67 27.97
N VAL A 119 7.18 -24.41 29.23
CA VAL A 119 8.58 -24.34 29.68
C VAL A 119 9.24 -25.72 29.66
#